data_AF-A0A6P8GIN6-F1
#
_entry.id   AF-A0A6P8GIN6-F1
#
_cell.length_a   1.000
_cell.length_b   1.000
_cell.length_c   1.000
_cell.angle_alpha   90.00
_cell.angle_beta   90.00
_cell.angle_gamma   90.00
#
_symmetry.space_group_name_H-M   'P 1'
#
loop_
_entity.id
_entity.type
_entity.pdbx_description
1 polymer ?
#
loop_
_entity_poly.entity_id
_entity_poly.type
_entity_poly.pdbx_seq_one_letter_code
_entity_poly.pdbx_strand_id
1 'polypeptide(L)'
;MLSVTGEHVANRRCQRKSRKQQPYSRTIITRSQCSASQGFFERLPSEVFDLILDHLTVIDISVLSMISKAISNYIVRYVSTLSWKNKMVLWKFHHYSSPKEELSACSHYRSLGLLFKRCTLLLPTKDRLKFMSRRLSQVPCFTLDQCTSTSGCLGFACYGMFLQTLIAGWDELECHRVFNFLCEITNLTRKIETVVTSKPGSSPHLEQQIRCFCRNVLLDPRQTRQDTLFWLTCILKPWPMVSQARLLFILYGPLQSNGKLGWQDVCVGLVAQCSLWDLAKTIILLYSDADTKDWTADTVLGIVDEMAVLPQPWYLENMARLLILCGNNICYSVLASKAINGRLFDISQLLVFIILVSEKDGYCMSWAVKMMQQLCNVFPGAPEKWSFLQSMENMLSEVSMEMYELIVSGNRNENQDTFQNLCSLLNACAHFHTEIIYMFMKQG
;
A
#
# COMPACT_ATOMS: atom_id res chain seq x y z
N MET A 1 16.71 -33.92 51.71
CA MET A 1 16.60 -35.37 51.50
C MET A 1 16.52 -35.58 49.99
N LEU A 2 17.65 -35.84 49.31
CA LEU A 2 18.25 -37.17 49.07
C LEU A 2 17.28 -38.06 48.29
N SER A 3 17.56 -38.64 47.12
CA SER A 3 18.80 -39.12 46.47
C SER A 3 18.42 -39.47 45.00
N VAL A 4 19.12 -39.08 43.92
CA VAL A 4 20.41 -39.59 43.36
C VAL A 4 20.54 -41.12 43.28
N THR A 5 20.53 -41.63 42.04
CA THR A 5 21.40 -42.68 41.45
C THR A 5 21.22 -42.57 39.93
N GLY A 6 22.21 -42.39 39.04
CA GLY A 6 23.58 -42.89 39.02
C GLY A 6 23.69 -44.04 38.00
N GLU A 7 23.91 -43.72 36.71
CA GLU A 7 25.04 -44.18 35.85
C GLU A 7 24.83 -45.49 35.06
N HIS A 8 24.96 -45.45 33.72
CA HIS A 8 26.17 -45.89 33.03
C HIS A 8 26.04 -45.86 31.49
N VAL A 9 27.15 -45.40 30.88
CA VAL A 9 27.49 -45.31 29.46
C VAL A 9 27.77 -46.69 28.86
N ALA A 10 27.34 -46.93 27.62
CA ALA A 10 27.99 -47.93 26.76
C ALA A 10 27.93 -47.54 25.26
N ASN A 11 29.06 -47.01 24.82
CA ASN A 11 29.48 -46.80 23.44
C ASN A 11 29.56 -48.16 22.71
N ARG A 12 28.89 -48.35 21.56
CA ARG A 12 29.17 -49.47 20.66
C ARG A 12 29.36 -49.01 19.21
N ARG A 13 30.62 -48.74 18.89
CA ARG A 13 31.17 -48.85 17.52
C ARG A 13 30.95 -50.28 17.02
N CYS A 14 30.34 -50.42 15.84
CA CYS A 14 30.36 -51.67 15.10
C CYS A 14 31.13 -51.46 13.79
N GLN A 15 32.45 -51.62 13.87
CA GLN A 15 33.27 -51.99 12.72
C GLN A 15 32.97 -53.45 12.35
N ARG A 16 32.62 -53.73 11.10
CA ARG A 16 32.78 -55.08 10.54
C ARG A 16 33.44 -55.04 9.18
N LYS A 17 34.50 -55.85 9.11
CA LYS A 17 35.50 -56.00 8.06
C LYS A 17 34.93 -56.73 6.83
N SER A 18 35.41 -56.29 5.68
CA SER A 18 35.83 -57.07 4.50
C SER A 18 35.61 -58.58 4.56
N ARG A 19 34.80 -59.11 3.63
CA ARG A 19 35.00 -60.44 3.06
C ARG A 19 34.66 -60.43 1.57
N LYS A 20 35.71 -60.65 0.77
CA LYS A 20 35.67 -60.98 -0.65
C LYS A 20 34.84 -62.24 -0.88
N GLN A 21 33.93 -62.23 -1.85
CA GLN A 21 33.54 -63.38 -2.67
C GLN A 21 32.73 -62.90 -3.89
N GLN A 22 33.40 -62.86 -5.04
CA GLN A 22 32.82 -63.13 -6.37
C GLN A 22 32.88 -64.66 -6.58
N PRO A 23 32.11 -65.31 -7.51
CA PRO A 23 31.92 -64.86 -8.90
C PRO A 23 30.59 -65.23 -9.61
N TYR A 24 30.53 -64.83 -10.88
CA TYR A 24 29.66 -65.27 -12.00
C TYR A 24 28.37 -64.50 -12.34
N SER A 25 28.59 -63.39 -13.06
CA SER A 25 28.20 -63.19 -14.47
C SER A 25 26.85 -63.74 -14.95
N ARG A 26 25.88 -62.83 -15.16
CA ARG A 26 25.18 -62.74 -16.43
C ARG A 26 25.15 -61.29 -16.91
N THR A 27 25.98 -61.08 -17.91
CA THR A 27 26.18 -59.89 -18.71
C THR A 27 24.92 -59.60 -19.54
N ILE A 28 24.22 -58.51 -19.24
CA ILE A 28 23.45 -57.77 -20.26
C ILE A 28 24.24 -56.51 -20.54
N ILE A 29 25.08 -56.58 -21.57
CA ILE A 29 25.67 -55.41 -22.20
C ILE A 29 24.65 -54.89 -23.20
N THR A 30 24.16 -53.67 -22.97
CA THR A 30 23.79 -52.77 -24.05
C THR A 30 24.45 -51.41 -23.80
N ARG A 31 25.52 -51.22 -24.57
CA ARG A 31 26.17 -49.96 -24.95
C ARG A 31 26.44 -48.95 -23.82
N SER A 32 27.68 -49.02 -23.36
CA SER A 32 28.56 -47.85 -23.30
C SER A 32 28.24 -46.82 -24.39
N GLN A 33 27.55 -45.75 -24.01
CA GLN A 33 27.84 -44.42 -24.47
C GLN A 33 27.87 -43.50 -23.25
N CYS A 34 29.05 -43.46 -22.64
CA CYS A 34 29.60 -42.22 -22.11
C CYS A 34 29.72 -41.25 -23.30
N SER A 35 28.60 -40.69 -23.75
CA SER A 35 28.55 -39.54 -24.63
C SER A 35 27.72 -38.51 -23.91
N ALA A 36 28.42 -37.59 -23.26
CA ALA A 36 28.01 -36.21 -23.01
C ALA A 36 26.50 -36.01 -22.84
N SER A 37 26.05 -35.80 -21.60
CA SER A 37 24.74 -35.19 -21.32
C SER A 37 24.66 -33.71 -21.76
N GLN A 38 25.33 -33.38 -22.86
CA GLN A 38 25.64 -32.04 -23.35
C GLN A 38 24.85 -31.85 -24.65
N GLY A 39 23.89 -30.93 -24.62
CA GLY A 39 22.99 -30.68 -25.75
C GLY A 39 23.72 -30.11 -26.97
N PHE A 40 23.06 -30.14 -28.13
CA PHE A 40 23.61 -29.63 -29.41
C PHE A 40 24.11 -28.17 -29.35
N PHE A 41 23.59 -27.35 -28.43
CA PHE A 41 24.02 -25.97 -28.22
C PHE A 41 25.45 -25.84 -27.68
N GLU A 42 25.99 -26.86 -27.00
CA GLU A 42 27.40 -26.82 -26.54
C GLU A 42 28.41 -26.96 -27.68
N ARG A 43 27.97 -27.38 -28.88
CA ARG A 43 28.80 -27.41 -30.08
C ARG A 43 28.89 -26.05 -30.78
N LEU A 44 28.04 -25.10 -30.42
CA LEU A 44 28.07 -23.76 -30.98
C LEU A 44 29.13 -22.91 -30.25
N PRO A 45 29.94 -22.13 -30.97
CA PRO A 45 30.74 -21.07 -30.35
C PRO A 45 29.85 -20.11 -29.57
N SER A 46 30.33 -19.58 -28.44
CA SER A 46 29.59 -18.64 -27.59
C SER A 46 29.12 -17.41 -28.38
N GLU A 47 29.95 -16.93 -29.30
CA GLU A 47 29.67 -15.76 -30.13
C GLU A 47 28.46 -16.00 -31.04
N VAL A 48 28.34 -17.21 -31.60
CA VAL A 48 27.19 -17.59 -32.44
C VAL A 48 25.93 -17.69 -31.58
N PHE A 49 26.06 -18.20 -30.35
CA PHE A 49 24.91 -18.28 -29.46
C PHE A 49 24.47 -16.89 -28.97
N ASP A 50 25.40 -15.98 -28.68
CA ASP A 50 25.09 -14.56 -28.38
C ASP A 50 24.38 -13.88 -29.56
N LEU A 51 24.84 -14.10 -30.79
CA LEU A 51 24.16 -13.59 -32.00
C LEU A 51 22.73 -14.11 -32.13
N ILE A 52 22.50 -15.39 -31.84
CA ILE A 52 21.14 -15.96 -31.82
C ILE A 52 20.30 -15.23 -30.76
N LEU A 53 20.81 -15.08 -29.53
CA LEU A 53 20.10 -14.39 -28.45
C LEU A 53 19.83 -12.92 -28.78
N ASP A 54 20.69 -12.28 -29.58
CA ASP A 54 20.50 -10.91 -30.04
C ASP A 54 19.32 -10.73 -31.01
N HIS A 55 18.91 -11.78 -31.71
CA HIS A 55 17.74 -11.75 -32.60
C HIS A 55 16.43 -12.15 -31.92
N LEU A 56 16.48 -12.62 -30.68
CA LEU A 56 15.33 -13.06 -29.92
C LEU A 56 14.69 -11.92 -29.12
N THR A 57 13.38 -11.99 -28.94
CA THR A 57 12.69 -11.09 -28.00
C THR A 57 13.03 -11.46 -26.55
N VAL A 58 12.80 -10.54 -25.61
CA VAL A 58 12.97 -10.82 -24.16
C VAL A 58 12.15 -12.03 -23.71
N ILE A 59 10.96 -12.22 -24.30
CA ILE A 59 10.06 -13.34 -24.00
C ILE A 59 10.65 -14.64 -24.54
N ASP A 60 11.19 -14.64 -25.76
CA ASP A 60 11.80 -15.84 -26.36
C ASP A 60 13.05 -16.28 -25.57
N ILE A 61 13.91 -15.34 -25.18
CA ILE A 61 15.07 -15.61 -24.30
C ILE A 61 14.57 -16.17 -22.96
N SER A 62 13.47 -15.62 -22.42
CA SER A 62 12.86 -16.09 -21.18
C SER A 62 12.38 -17.54 -21.29
N VAL A 63 11.74 -17.93 -22.40
CA VAL A 63 11.34 -19.31 -22.68
C VAL A 63 12.56 -20.22 -22.85
N LEU A 64 13.56 -19.77 -23.61
CA LEU A 64 14.80 -20.51 -23.85
C LEU A 64 15.55 -20.83 -22.53
N SER A 65 15.50 -19.93 -21.55
CA SER A 65 16.12 -20.11 -20.23
C SER A 65 15.56 -21.28 -19.40
N MET A 66 14.41 -21.83 -19.79
CA MET A 66 13.76 -22.96 -19.14
C MET A 66 14.12 -24.32 -19.76
N ILE A 67 14.84 -24.36 -20.88
CA ILE A 67 15.08 -25.62 -21.62
C ILE A 67 16.09 -26.52 -20.90
N SER A 68 17.16 -25.96 -20.34
CA SER A 68 18.15 -26.73 -19.58
C SER A 68 18.93 -25.84 -18.61
N LYS A 69 19.53 -26.46 -17.58
CA LYS A 69 20.41 -25.75 -16.63
C LYS A 69 21.61 -25.10 -17.33
N ALA A 70 22.19 -25.74 -18.34
CA ALA A 70 23.32 -25.21 -19.09
C ALA A 70 22.93 -23.94 -19.86
N ILE A 71 21.81 -23.97 -20.58
CA ILE A 71 21.28 -22.81 -21.32
C ILE A 71 20.88 -21.69 -20.36
N SER A 72 20.24 -22.03 -19.24
CA SER A 72 19.87 -21.06 -18.20
C SER A 72 21.10 -20.32 -17.64
N ASN A 73 22.15 -21.08 -17.29
CA ASN A 73 23.42 -20.52 -16.83
C ASN A 73 24.09 -19.63 -17.89
N TYR A 74 24.02 -20.03 -19.16
CA TYR A 74 24.52 -19.21 -20.26
C TYR A 74 23.74 -17.90 -20.36
N ILE A 75 22.41 -17.94 -20.34
CA ILE A 75 21.55 -16.76 -20.40
C ILE A 75 21.79 -15.82 -19.21
N VAL A 76 22.01 -16.35 -18.00
CA VAL A 76 22.38 -15.53 -16.83
C VAL A 76 23.69 -14.76 -17.10
N ARG A 77 24.69 -15.39 -17.73
CA ARG A 77 25.94 -14.73 -18.13
C ARG A 77 25.72 -13.73 -19.26
N TYR A 78 24.93 -14.07 -20.26
CA TYR A 78 24.59 -13.19 -21.39
C TYR A 78 23.87 -11.91 -20.95
N VAL A 79 22.85 -12.03 -20.09
CA VAL A 79 22.13 -10.91 -19.46
C VAL A 79 23.03 -10.07 -18.56
N SER A 80 24.19 -10.61 -18.18
CA SER A 80 25.21 -9.90 -17.42
C SER A 80 26.17 -9.07 -18.26
N THR A 81 26.13 -9.20 -19.59
CA THR A 81 27.01 -8.44 -20.49
C THR A 81 26.56 -6.99 -20.63
N LEU A 82 27.54 -6.12 -20.93
CA LEU A 82 27.26 -4.71 -21.21
C LEU A 82 26.44 -4.54 -22.51
N SER A 83 26.71 -5.39 -23.51
CA SER A 83 25.98 -5.39 -24.79
C SER A 83 24.47 -5.58 -24.57
N TRP A 84 24.10 -6.64 -23.85
CA TRP A 84 22.70 -6.92 -23.52
C TRP A 84 22.07 -5.76 -22.75
N LYS A 85 22.78 -5.23 -21.75
CA LYS A 85 22.29 -4.13 -20.92
C LYS A 85 21.97 -2.89 -21.76
N ASN A 86 22.87 -2.47 -22.64
CA ASN A 86 22.70 -1.28 -23.48
C ASN A 86 21.51 -1.42 -24.44
N LYS A 87 21.21 -2.64 -24.87
CA LYS A 87 20.11 -2.95 -25.78
C LYS A 87 18.76 -3.09 -25.08
N MET A 88 18.74 -3.75 -23.92
CA MET A 88 17.51 -4.24 -23.30
C MET A 88 17.04 -3.43 -22.09
N VAL A 89 17.89 -2.61 -21.47
CA VAL A 89 17.44 -1.72 -20.39
C VAL A 89 17.02 -0.39 -21.01
N LEU A 90 15.74 -0.04 -20.88
CA LEU A 90 15.27 1.28 -21.28
C LEU A 90 15.71 2.33 -20.25
N TRP A 91 16.22 3.45 -20.75
CA TRP A 91 16.74 4.56 -19.92
C TRP A 91 15.87 5.81 -19.93
N LYS A 92 14.92 5.88 -20.87
CA LYS A 92 14.01 7.01 -21.01
C LYS A 92 12.75 6.70 -20.21
N PHE A 93 12.54 7.42 -19.12
CA PHE A 93 11.34 7.30 -18.27
C PHE A 93 10.57 8.62 -18.14
N HIS A 94 11.05 9.66 -18.80
CA HIS A 94 10.55 11.02 -18.74
C HIS A 94 10.04 11.44 -20.11
N HIS A 95 9.11 12.39 -20.13
CA HIS A 95 8.59 13.03 -21.35
C HIS A 95 7.92 12.07 -22.34
N TYR A 96 7.18 11.08 -21.83
CA TYR A 96 6.29 10.31 -22.69
C TYR A 96 5.18 11.20 -23.22
N SER A 97 4.98 11.15 -24.53
CA SER A 97 4.03 12.03 -25.22
C SER A 97 2.68 11.34 -25.43
N SER A 98 2.61 10.02 -25.20
CA SER A 98 1.35 9.27 -25.32
C SER A 98 1.21 8.12 -24.32
N PRO A 99 -0.03 7.80 -23.87
CA PRO A 99 -0.30 6.65 -22.99
C PRO A 99 0.16 5.29 -23.56
N LYS A 100 0.24 5.18 -24.89
CA LYS A 100 0.70 3.96 -25.57
C LYS A 100 2.18 3.69 -25.30
N GLU A 101 3.01 4.73 -25.25
CA GLU A 101 4.44 4.61 -24.95
C GLU A 101 4.66 4.19 -23.49
N GLU A 102 3.85 4.72 -22.58
CA GLU A 102 3.88 4.34 -21.16
C GLU A 102 3.55 2.86 -20.96
N LEU A 103 2.47 2.40 -21.60
CA LEU A 103 2.07 0.99 -21.59
C LEU A 103 3.15 0.08 -22.18
N SER A 104 3.81 0.53 -23.26
CA SER A 104 4.91 -0.21 -23.89
C SER A 104 6.10 -0.37 -22.95
N ALA A 105 6.52 0.70 -22.26
CA ALA A 105 7.61 0.66 -21.29
C ALA A 105 7.31 -0.30 -20.13
N CYS A 106 6.11 -0.21 -19.54
CA CYS A 106 5.67 -1.12 -18.48
C CYS A 106 5.59 -2.59 -18.96
N SER A 107 5.12 -2.82 -20.20
CA SER A 107 5.07 -4.17 -20.80
C SER A 107 6.46 -4.76 -21.03
N HIS A 108 7.42 -3.93 -21.44
CA HIS A 108 8.82 -4.33 -21.56
C HIS A 108 9.41 -4.76 -20.21
N TYR A 109 9.22 -3.96 -19.16
CA TYR A 109 9.70 -4.30 -17.82
C TYR A 109 9.00 -5.52 -17.20
N ARG A 110 7.72 -5.74 -17.52
CA ARG A 110 7.03 -7.01 -17.21
C ARG A 110 7.73 -8.19 -17.87
N SER A 111 8.09 -8.08 -19.14
CA SER A 111 8.81 -9.13 -19.89
C SER A 111 10.21 -9.39 -19.30
N LEU A 112 10.93 -8.34 -18.91
CA LEU A 112 12.20 -8.46 -18.21
C LEU A 112 12.06 -9.16 -16.85
N GLY A 113 11.00 -8.83 -16.09
CA GLY A 113 10.70 -9.51 -14.82
C GLY A 113 10.49 -11.01 -15.01
N LEU A 114 9.80 -11.41 -16.09
CA LEU A 114 9.59 -12.80 -16.45
C LEU A 114 10.89 -13.51 -16.87
N LEU A 115 11.76 -12.84 -17.65
CA LEU A 115 13.09 -13.34 -17.98
C LEU A 115 13.89 -13.63 -16.70
N PHE A 116 13.99 -12.64 -15.80
CA PHE A 116 14.75 -12.78 -14.56
C PHE A 116 14.15 -13.86 -13.66
N LYS A 117 12.81 -13.97 -13.59
CA LYS A 117 12.14 -15.03 -12.84
C LYS A 117 12.60 -16.42 -13.29
N ARG A 118 12.59 -16.66 -14.60
CA ARG A 118 12.89 -17.97 -15.19
C ARG A 118 14.38 -18.29 -15.18
N CYS A 119 15.24 -17.36 -15.61
CA CYS A 119 16.68 -17.63 -15.68
C CYS A 119 17.35 -17.71 -14.30
N THR A 120 16.72 -17.16 -13.26
CA THR A 120 17.22 -17.25 -11.88
C THR A 120 16.46 -18.25 -11.00
N LEU A 121 15.56 -19.06 -11.57
CA LEU A 121 14.67 -19.96 -10.82
C LEU A 121 15.43 -20.93 -9.90
N LEU A 122 16.63 -21.35 -10.29
CA LEU A 122 17.46 -22.29 -9.52
C LEU A 122 18.36 -21.60 -8.47
N LEU A 123 18.32 -20.27 -8.39
CA LEU A 123 19.10 -19.51 -7.41
C LEU A 123 18.29 -19.32 -6.12
N PRO A 124 18.94 -19.31 -4.95
CA PRO A 124 18.28 -18.89 -3.70
C PRO A 124 17.71 -17.47 -3.80
N THR A 125 16.63 -17.18 -3.08
CA THR A 125 15.94 -15.87 -3.04
C THR A 125 16.92 -14.70 -2.95
N LYS A 126 17.89 -14.78 -2.02
CA LYS A 126 18.91 -13.75 -1.79
C LYS A 126 19.77 -13.47 -3.03
N ASP A 127 20.15 -14.51 -3.76
CA ASP A 127 20.99 -14.37 -4.94
C ASP A 127 20.19 -13.85 -6.15
N ARG A 128 18.91 -14.22 -6.25
CA ARG A 128 17.97 -13.66 -7.24
C ARG A 128 17.84 -12.13 -7.06
N LEU A 129 17.65 -11.68 -5.82
CA LEU A 129 17.52 -10.27 -5.48
C LEU A 129 18.81 -9.48 -5.73
N LYS A 130 19.97 -10.03 -5.32
CA LYS A 130 21.28 -9.44 -5.62
C LYS A 130 21.53 -9.35 -7.12
N PHE A 131 21.16 -10.38 -7.87
CA PHE A 131 21.31 -10.40 -9.33
C PHE A 131 20.47 -9.30 -9.99
N MET A 132 19.19 -9.19 -9.62
CA MET A 132 18.31 -8.10 -10.04
C MET A 132 18.92 -6.73 -9.74
N SER A 133 19.25 -6.47 -8.47
CA SER A 133 19.73 -5.16 -8.02
C SER A 133 20.98 -4.73 -8.78
N ARG A 134 21.98 -5.62 -8.96
CA ARG A 134 23.20 -5.30 -9.72
C ARG A 134 22.94 -4.88 -11.17
N ARG A 135 21.86 -5.35 -11.78
CA ARG A 135 21.52 -5.03 -13.18
C ARG A 135 20.77 -3.71 -13.28
N LEU A 136 19.86 -3.48 -12.33
CA LEU A 136 18.94 -2.36 -12.32
C LEU A 136 19.45 -1.12 -11.56
N SER A 137 20.42 -1.26 -10.64
CA SER A 137 20.90 -0.17 -9.78
C SER A 137 21.56 0.99 -10.54
N GLN A 138 21.94 0.78 -11.80
CA GLN A 138 22.51 1.84 -12.63
C GLN A 138 21.44 2.71 -13.27
N VAL A 139 20.16 2.31 -13.24
CA VAL A 139 19.04 3.10 -13.76
C VAL A 139 18.68 4.16 -12.71
N PRO A 140 18.96 5.45 -12.94
CA PRO A 140 18.78 6.48 -11.91
C PRO A 140 17.32 6.58 -11.45
N CYS A 141 16.37 6.44 -12.38
CA CYS A 141 14.93 6.51 -12.12
C CYS A 141 14.38 5.35 -11.25
N PHE A 142 15.18 4.32 -10.95
CA PHE A 142 14.79 3.24 -10.04
C PHE A 142 15.34 3.44 -8.63
N THR A 143 16.16 4.48 -8.43
CA THR A 143 16.76 4.79 -7.14
C THR A 143 16.07 6.00 -6.53
N LEU A 144 15.86 5.95 -5.21
CA LEU A 144 15.08 6.94 -4.47
C LEU A 144 15.69 8.36 -4.47
N ASP A 145 16.97 8.55 -4.83
CA ASP A 145 17.65 9.85 -4.72
C ASP A 145 18.22 10.42 -6.02
N GLN A 146 18.25 9.65 -7.12
CA GLN A 146 18.99 10.04 -8.32
C GLN A 146 18.08 10.56 -9.46
N CYS A 147 16.76 10.51 -9.27
CA CYS A 147 15.80 11.00 -10.25
C CYS A 147 15.43 12.45 -9.94
N THR A 148 15.84 13.38 -10.79
CA THR A 148 15.59 14.82 -10.62
C THR A 148 14.16 15.25 -10.97
N SER A 149 13.45 14.46 -11.77
CA SER A 149 12.08 14.74 -12.23
C SER A 149 11.10 13.69 -11.72
N THR A 150 10.75 13.72 -10.43
CA THR A 150 9.86 12.72 -9.80
C THR A 150 8.42 12.78 -10.33
N SER A 151 7.93 13.98 -10.65
CA SER A 151 6.60 14.17 -11.26
C SER A 151 6.60 13.70 -12.72
N GLY A 152 5.78 12.71 -13.05
CA GLY A 152 5.65 12.18 -14.42
C GLY A 152 6.76 11.22 -14.84
N CYS A 153 7.56 10.70 -13.91
CA CYS A 153 8.53 9.64 -14.18
C CYS A 153 7.90 8.25 -14.06
N LEU A 154 8.04 7.41 -15.09
CA LEU A 154 7.57 6.02 -15.06
C LEU A 154 8.58 5.05 -14.43
N GLY A 155 9.71 5.53 -13.91
CA GLY A 155 10.79 4.70 -13.38
C GLY A 155 10.29 3.72 -12.32
N PHE A 156 9.69 4.23 -11.23
CA PHE A 156 9.16 3.35 -10.19
C PHE A 156 8.02 2.45 -10.65
N ALA A 157 7.14 2.92 -11.54
CA ALA A 157 6.06 2.09 -12.08
C ALA A 157 6.62 0.92 -12.90
N CYS A 158 7.60 1.17 -13.77
CA CYS A 158 8.32 0.13 -14.51
C CYS A 158 9.05 -0.83 -13.57
N TYR A 159 9.70 -0.30 -12.53
CA TYR A 159 10.39 -1.13 -11.55
C TYR A 159 9.43 -2.01 -10.75
N GLY A 160 8.28 -1.48 -10.33
CA GLY A 160 7.20 -2.24 -9.70
C GLY A 160 6.66 -3.33 -10.61
N MET A 161 6.37 -3.03 -11.88
CA MET A 161 5.93 -4.02 -12.85
C MET A 161 6.95 -5.15 -13.05
N PHE A 162 8.23 -4.82 -13.12
CA PHE A 162 9.31 -5.80 -13.15
C PHE A 162 9.31 -6.66 -11.88
N LEU A 163 9.32 -6.03 -10.71
CA LEU A 163 9.46 -6.69 -9.42
C LEU A 163 8.29 -7.62 -9.15
N GLN A 164 7.06 -7.16 -9.32
CA GLN A 164 5.87 -7.99 -9.12
C GLN A 164 5.85 -9.20 -10.05
N THR A 165 6.32 -9.05 -11.29
CA THR A 165 6.41 -10.18 -12.21
C THR A 165 7.48 -11.18 -11.78
N LEU A 166 8.59 -10.70 -11.23
CA LEU A 166 9.67 -11.52 -10.70
C LEU A 166 9.21 -12.37 -9.50
N ILE A 167 8.52 -11.74 -8.55
CA ILE A 167 8.11 -12.34 -7.28
C ILE A 167 6.74 -13.03 -7.35
N ALA A 168 6.04 -12.95 -8.49
CA ALA A 168 4.74 -13.60 -8.65
C ALA A 168 4.81 -15.10 -8.28
N GLY A 169 3.98 -15.54 -7.33
CA GLY A 169 3.93 -16.91 -6.83
C GLY A 169 5.02 -17.28 -5.81
N TRP A 170 5.77 -16.30 -5.30
CA TRP A 170 6.62 -16.49 -4.12
C TRP A 170 5.73 -16.48 -2.86
N ASP A 171 6.17 -17.16 -1.81
CA ASP A 171 5.45 -17.16 -0.53
C ASP A 171 5.67 -15.85 0.27
N GLU A 172 4.87 -15.66 1.31
CA GLU A 172 4.94 -14.46 2.16
C GLU A 172 6.30 -14.27 2.85
N LEU A 173 7.01 -15.34 3.20
CA LEU A 173 8.33 -15.24 3.84
C LEU A 173 9.38 -14.74 2.84
N GLU A 174 9.31 -15.21 1.60
CA GLU A 174 10.13 -14.69 0.52
C GLU A 174 9.79 -13.23 0.19
N CYS A 175 8.50 -12.87 0.18
CA CYS A 175 8.07 -11.47 -0.01
C CYS A 175 8.54 -10.56 1.13
N HIS A 176 8.58 -11.02 2.38
CA HIS A 176 9.21 -10.28 3.49
C HIS A 176 10.71 -10.06 3.25
N ARG A 177 11.42 -11.05 2.70
CA ARG A 177 12.83 -10.89 2.31
C ARG A 177 12.99 -9.87 1.19
N VAL A 178 12.04 -9.80 0.25
CA VAL A 178 12.01 -8.75 -0.79
C VAL A 178 11.87 -7.38 -0.15
N PHE A 179 10.92 -7.20 0.78
CA PHE A 179 10.74 -5.94 1.50
C PHE A 179 12.02 -5.50 2.20
N ASN A 180 12.61 -6.38 3.02
CA ASN A 180 13.85 -6.09 3.75
C ASN A 180 15.00 -5.74 2.80
N PHE A 181 15.14 -6.47 1.70
CA PHE A 181 16.14 -6.18 0.69
C PHE A 181 15.94 -4.81 0.05
N LEU A 182 14.71 -4.42 -0.27
CA LEU A 182 14.40 -3.09 -0.81
C LEU A 182 14.71 -1.99 0.21
N CYS A 183 14.36 -2.19 1.49
CA CYS A 183 14.71 -1.27 2.56
C CYS A 183 16.22 -1.08 2.68
N GLU A 184 17.00 -2.16 2.60
CA GLU A 184 18.48 -2.11 2.64
C GLU A 184 19.06 -1.32 1.46
N ILE A 185 18.66 -1.62 0.21
CA ILE A 185 19.29 -1.00 -0.96
C ILE A 185 18.86 0.47 -1.17
N THR A 186 17.69 0.86 -0.65
CA THR A 186 17.16 2.22 -0.83
C THR A 186 17.27 3.10 0.41
N ASN A 187 17.68 2.51 1.53
CA ASN A 187 17.67 3.12 2.86
C ASN A 187 16.26 3.63 3.24
N LEU A 188 15.21 2.92 2.81
CA LEU A 188 13.82 3.35 2.94
C LEU A 188 13.43 3.60 4.40
N THR A 189 13.81 2.69 5.31
CA THR A 189 13.45 2.80 6.73
C THR A 189 13.93 4.12 7.33
N ARG A 190 15.20 4.50 7.10
CA ARG A 190 15.75 5.77 7.60
C ARG A 190 15.10 7.00 6.96
N LYS A 191 14.73 6.91 5.68
CA LYS A 191 14.00 7.98 4.98
C LYS A 191 12.60 8.16 5.53
N ILE A 192 11.88 7.06 5.77
CA ILE A 192 10.59 7.07 6.43
C ILE A 192 10.73 7.68 7.82
N GLU A 193 11.69 7.22 8.63
CA GLU A 193 11.98 7.77 9.97
C GLU A 193 12.12 9.29 9.92
N THR A 194 12.91 9.80 8.96
CA THR A 194 13.14 11.24 8.78
C THR A 194 11.83 11.99 8.51
N VAL A 195 10.98 11.48 7.61
CA VAL A 195 9.72 12.16 7.30
C VAL A 195 8.63 11.95 8.34
N VAL A 196 8.66 10.90 9.16
CA VAL A 196 7.63 10.71 10.19
C VAL A 196 7.96 11.40 11.52
N THR A 197 9.24 11.71 11.77
CA THR A 197 9.71 12.42 12.98
C THR A 197 9.87 13.93 12.81
N SER A 198 10.08 14.42 11.58
CA SER A 198 10.17 15.86 11.27
C SER A 198 8.80 16.55 11.33
N LYS A 199 8.64 17.85 11.04
CA LYS A 199 7.29 18.47 10.93
C LYS A 199 6.62 18.07 9.59
N PRO A 200 5.30 17.79 9.52
CA PRO A 200 4.65 17.47 8.24
C PRO A 200 4.85 18.58 7.22
N GLY A 201 5.20 18.19 5.98
CA GLY A 201 5.50 19.13 4.91
C GLY A 201 6.87 19.82 5.00
N SER A 202 7.71 19.49 6.01
CA SER A 202 9.07 20.04 6.12
C SER A 202 10.02 19.50 5.05
N SER A 203 9.77 18.29 4.54
CA SER A 203 10.60 17.63 3.53
C SER A 203 9.74 17.12 2.36
N PRO A 204 9.05 18.03 1.63
CA PRO A 204 8.01 17.65 0.67
C PRO A 204 8.54 16.78 -0.47
N HIS A 205 9.79 17.00 -0.88
CA HIS A 205 10.44 16.17 -1.89
C HIS A 205 10.65 14.74 -1.42
N LEU A 206 11.13 14.54 -0.18
CA LEU A 206 11.35 13.22 0.39
C LEU A 206 10.03 12.49 0.64
N GLU A 207 9.01 13.20 1.13
CA GLU A 207 7.65 12.66 1.28
C GLU A 207 7.09 12.18 -0.06
N GLN A 208 7.22 12.99 -1.12
CA GLN A 208 6.80 12.61 -2.46
C GLN A 208 7.59 11.42 -3.01
N GLN A 209 8.91 11.38 -2.80
CA GLN A 209 9.74 10.26 -3.21
C GLN A 209 9.34 8.95 -2.53
N ILE A 210 9.12 8.97 -1.21
CA ILE A 210 8.64 7.82 -0.44
C ILE A 210 7.27 7.38 -0.96
N ARG A 211 6.34 8.32 -1.16
CA ARG A 211 5.03 8.03 -1.74
C ARG A 211 5.18 7.35 -3.10
N CYS A 212 5.92 7.95 -4.03
CA CYS A 212 6.08 7.43 -5.38
C CYS A 212 6.77 6.06 -5.39
N PHE A 213 7.76 5.82 -4.54
CA PHE A 213 8.41 4.51 -4.45
C PHE A 213 7.46 3.46 -3.89
N CYS A 214 6.89 3.68 -2.70
CA CYS A 214 6.00 2.72 -2.06
C CYS A 214 4.77 2.43 -2.92
N ARG A 215 4.11 3.48 -3.44
CA ARG A 215 2.93 3.32 -4.30
C ARG A 215 3.29 2.58 -5.59
N ASN A 216 4.24 3.07 -6.38
CA ASN A 216 4.47 2.49 -7.71
C ASN A 216 5.29 1.18 -7.71
N VAL A 217 6.09 0.89 -6.67
CA VAL A 217 6.89 -0.35 -6.58
C VAL A 217 6.15 -1.45 -5.82
N LEU A 218 5.45 -1.10 -4.74
CA LEU A 218 4.89 -2.06 -3.79
C LEU A 218 3.36 -2.11 -3.76
N LEU A 219 2.63 -1.01 -3.90
CA LEU A 219 1.19 -0.97 -3.56
C LEU A 219 0.24 -0.92 -4.78
N ASP A 220 0.64 -0.23 -5.84
CA ASP A 220 -0.19 0.07 -7.02
C ASP A 220 -0.04 -0.91 -8.19
N PRO A 221 1.11 -1.58 -8.39
CA PRO A 221 1.18 -2.66 -9.38
C PRO A 221 0.02 -3.64 -9.21
N ARG A 222 -0.54 -4.15 -10.32
CA ARG A 222 -1.75 -5.00 -10.31
C ARG A 222 -1.66 -6.13 -9.28
N GLN A 223 -2.32 -5.93 -8.15
CA GLN A 223 -2.23 -6.77 -6.95
C GLN A 223 -3.62 -7.18 -6.48
N THR A 224 -3.67 -8.29 -5.76
CA THR A 224 -4.87 -8.66 -5.03
C THR A 224 -5.00 -7.80 -3.78
N ARG A 225 -6.22 -7.75 -3.21
CA ARG A 225 -6.49 -7.10 -1.93
C ARG A 225 -5.52 -7.55 -0.82
N GLN A 226 -5.21 -8.84 -0.78
CA GLN A 226 -4.31 -9.44 0.22
C GLN A 226 -2.86 -9.01 0.01
N ASP A 227 -2.39 -8.93 -1.24
CA ASP A 227 -1.04 -8.43 -1.53
C ASP A 227 -0.88 -6.97 -1.08
N THR A 228 -1.86 -6.12 -1.37
CA THR A 228 -1.82 -4.72 -0.94
C THR A 228 -1.80 -4.61 0.58
N LEU A 229 -2.63 -5.40 1.28
CA LEU A 229 -2.64 -5.44 2.74
C LEU A 229 -1.29 -5.91 3.32
N PHE A 230 -0.67 -6.93 2.72
CA PHE A 230 0.65 -7.42 3.10
C PHE A 230 1.71 -6.31 3.02
N TRP A 231 1.80 -5.61 1.89
CA TRP A 231 2.80 -4.55 1.70
C TRP A 231 2.53 -3.35 2.62
N LEU A 232 1.27 -2.96 2.80
CA LEU A 232 0.89 -1.92 3.78
C LEU A 232 1.31 -2.30 5.19
N THR A 233 1.11 -3.56 5.57
CA THR A 233 1.48 -4.08 6.90
C THR A 233 2.99 -4.00 7.08
N CYS A 234 3.78 -4.43 6.11
CA CYS A 234 5.25 -4.31 6.13
C CYS A 234 5.72 -2.84 6.27
N ILE A 235 5.04 -1.91 5.60
CA ILE A 235 5.40 -0.49 5.60
C ILE A 235 5.01 0.21 6.91
N LEU A 236 3.82 -0.09 7.45
CA LEU A 236 3.24 0.65 8.59
C LEU A 236 3.63 0.06 9.95
N LYS A 237 3.59 -1.27 10.12
CA LYS A 237 3.76 -1.91 11.45
C LYS A 237 5.07 -1.64 12.18
N PRO A 238 6.21 -1.39 11.51
CA PRO A 238 7.44 -1.04 12.22
C PRO A 238 7.36 0.29 13.00
N TRP A 239 6.33 1.11 12.78
CA TRP A 239 6.22 2.46 13.32
C TRP A 239 5.19 2.57 14.45
N PRO A 240 5.33 3.54 15.38
CA PRO A 240 4.28 3.83 16.36
C PRO A 240 3.04 4.43 15.67
N MET A 241 1.89 4.37 16.35
CA MET A 241 0.57 4.73 15.80
C MET A 241 0.52 6.13 15.14
N VAL A 242 1.09 7.15 15.77
CA VAL A 242 1.17 8.52 15.22
C VAL A 242 1.93 8.54 13.88
N SER A 243 3.05 7.82 13.81
CA SER A 243 3.84 7.68 12.59
C SER A 243 3.13 6.82 11.54
N GLN A 244 2.32 5.83 11.94
CA GLN A 244 1.48 5.07 11.01
C GLN A 244 0.43 5.97 10.35
N ALA A 245 -0.28 6.80 11.13
CA ALA A 245 -1.24 7.76 10.59
C ALA A 245 -0.58 8.73 9.61
N ARG A 246 0.57 9.28 9.99
CA ARG A 246 1.33 10.17 9.12
C ARG A 246 1.80 9.48 7.84
N LEU A 247 2.34 8.28 7.93
CA LEU A 247 2.80 7.53 6.77
C LEU A 247 1.64 7.16 5.85
N LEU A 248 0.48 6.79 6.41
CA LEU A 248 -0.73 6.53 5.65
C LEU A 248 -1.17 7.78 4.86
N PHE A 249 -1.11 8.97 5.48
CA PHE A 249 -1.37 10.22 4.78
C PHE A 249 -0.30 10.52 3.71
N ILE A 250 0.99 10.27 3.96
CA ILE A 250 2.03 10.42 2.93
C ILE A 250 1.71 9.56 1.71
N LEU A 251 1.28 8.32 1.93
CA LEU A 251 1.01 7.35 0.86
C LEU A 251 -0.28 7.65 0.08
N TYR A 252 -1.34 8.08 0.76
CA TYR A 252 -2.70 8.14 0.18
C TYR A 252 -3.44 9.47 0.36
N GLY A 253 -2.88 10.42 1.11
CA GLY A 253 -3.46 11.74 1.29
C GLY A 253 -3.54 12.55 -0.01
N PRO A 254 -4.31 13.65 -0.01
CA PRO A 254 -4.53 14.48 -1.17
C PRO A 254 -3.22 15.10 -1.69
N LEU A 255 -3.15 15.27 -3.02
CA LEU A 255 -2.04 15.93 -3.70
C LEU A 255 -2.47 17.28 -4.26
N GLN A 256 -1.58 18.25 -4.16
CA GLN A 256 -1.67 19.53 -4.83
C GLN A 256 -1.37 19.37 -6.33
N SER A 257 -1.71 20.37 -7.14
CA SER A 257 -1.43 20.39 -8.58
C SER A 257 0.06 20.25 -8.94
N ASN A 258 0.94 20.67 -8.04
CA ASN A 258 2.39 20.52 -8.15
C ASN A 258 2.92 19.14 -7.71
N GLY A 259 2.04 18.21 -7.30
CA GLY A 259 2.38 16.87 -6.82
C GLY A 259 2.84 16.79 -5.36
N LYS A 260 2.84 17.89 -4.60
CA LYS A 260 3.13 17.89 -3.16
C LYS A 260 1.92 17.42 -2.36
N LEU A 261 2.16 16.92 -1.15
CA LEU A 261 1.09 16.55 -0.21
C LEU A 261 0.34 17.79 0.29
N GLY A 262 -0.98 17.72 0.24
CA GLY A 262 -1.89 18.77 0.70
C GLY A 262 -2.07 18.79 2.22
N TRP A 263 -0.97 18.82 2.98
CA TRP A 263 -1.01 18.83 4.44
C TRP A 263 -1.78 20.02 5.01
N GLN A 264 -1.62 21.21 4.41
CA GLN A 264 -2.36 22.38 4.86
C GLN A 264 -3.79 22.42 4.31
N ASP A 265 -3.99 21.87 3.12
CA ASP A 265 -5.27 21.94 2.42
C ASP A 265 -6.36 21.22 3.22
N VAL A 266 -6.01 20.14 3.94
CA VAL A 266 -6.95 19.40 4.80
C VAL A 266 -7.32 20.13 6.10
N CYS A 267 -6.51 21.10 6.53
CA CYS A 267 -6.71 21.84 7.79
C CYS A 267 -7.37 23.21 7.58
N VAL A 268 -7.05 23.92 6.50
CA VAL A 268 -7.50 25.31 6.29
C VAL A 268 -8.85 25.39 5.59
N GLY A 269 -9.17 24.44 4.72
CA GLY A 269 -10.37 24.55 3.91
C GLY A 269 -10.82 23.22 3.33
N LEU A 270 -11.80 23.30 2.43
CA LEU A 270 -12.38 22.12 1.83
C LEU A 270 -11.47 21.54 0.74
N VAL A 271 -11.13 20.26 0.87
CA VAL A 271 -10.47 19.55 -0.24
C VAL A 271 -11.50 19.02 -1.23
N ALA A 272 -11.09 18.78 -2.49
CA ALA A 272 -11.99 18.21 -3.50
C ALA A 272 -12.54 16.86 -3.03
N GLN A 273 -13.83 16.58 -3.29
CA GLN A 273 -14.51 15.37 -2.82
C GLN A 273 -13.72 14.10 -3.13
N CYS A 274 -13.20 14.00 -4.36
CA CYS A 274 -12.51 12.80 -4.81
C CYS A 274 -11.10 12.60 -4.23
N SER A 275 -10.54 13.62 -3.57
CA SER A 275 -9.14 13.61 -3.14
C SER A 275 -8.87 12.70 -1.94
N LEU A 276 -9.91 12.32 -1.19
CA LEU A 276 -9.82 11.45 -0.01
C LEU A 276 -10.17 9.99 -0.29
N TRP A 277 -10.59 9.63 -1.52
CA TRP A 277 -11.02 8.26 -1.87
C TRP A 277 -9.95 7.21 -1.61
N ASP A 278 -8.74 7.48 -2.05
CA ASP A 278 -7.62 6.55 -1.95
C ASP A 278 -7.24 6.28 -0.49
N LEU A 279 -7.31 7.33 0.34
CA LEU A 279 -7.12 7.24 1.78
C LEU A 279 -8.24 6.41 2.44
N ALA A 280 -9.50 6.72 2.13
CA ALA A 280 -10.65 6.00 2.66
C ALA A 280 -10.63 4.51 2.29
N LYS A 281 -10.34 4.17 1.02
CA LYS A 281 -10.19 2.78 0.55
C LYS A 281 -9.12 2.03 1.34
N THR A 282 -8.03 2.70 1.68
CA THR A 282 -6.94 2.09 2.43
C THR A 282 -7.32 1.87 3.89
N ILE A 283 -8.03 2.82 4.51
CA ILE A 283 -8.58 2.64 5.86
C ILE A 283 -9.59 1.47 5.88
N ILE A 284 -10.46 1.37 4.88
CA ILE A 284 -11.39 0.24 4.72
C ILE A 284 -10.64 -1.09 4.61
N LEU A 285 -9.56 -1.13 3.81
CA LEU A 285 -8.74 -2.31 3.64
C LEU A 285 -8.16 -2.78 4.98
N LEU A 286 -7.55 -1.88 5.75
CA LEU A 286 -6.99 -2.18 7.07
C LEU A 286 -8.07 -2.61 8.07
N TYR A 287 -9.25 -1.98 8.02
CA TYR A 287 -10.34 -2.26 8.95
C TYR A 287 -11.05 -3.59 8.67
N SER A 288 -11.30 -3.95 7.40
CA SER A 288 -12.10 -5.16 7.13
C SER A 288 -11.33 -6.45 7.42
N ASP A 289 -10.00 -6.39 7.49
CA ASP A 289 -9.13 -7.51 7.82
C ASP A 289 -8.64 -7.41 9.29
N ALA A 290 -9.34 -6.66 10.14
CA ALA A 290 -9.05 -6.42 11.55
C ALA A 290 -9.17 -7.65 12.48
N ASP A 291 -9.50 -8.82 11.93
CA ASP A 291 -9.46 -10.11 12.62
C ASP A 291 -8.20 -10.93 12.30
N THR A 292 -7.28 -10.36 11.50
CA THR A 292 -5.94 -10.92 11.28
C THR A 292 -5.00 -10.54 12.43
N LYS A 293 -3.94 -11.33 12.67
CA LYS A 293 -3.01 -11.10 13.80
C LYS A 293 -2.39 -9.70 13.82
N ASP A 294 -2.32 -9.02 12.68
CA ASP A 294 -1.59 -7.77 12.56
C ASP A 294 -2.47 -6.56 12.83
N TRP A 295 -3.72 -6.50 12.37
CA TRP A 295 -4.59 -5.33 12.52
C TRP A 295 -5.78 -5.62 13.42
N THR A 296 -6.17 -4.65 14.24
CA THR A 296 -7.40 -4.69 15.04
C THR A 296 -8.23 -3.43 14.78
N ALA A 297 -9.53 -3.50 15.03
CA ALA A 297 -10.42 -2.36 14.85
C ALA A 297 -9.91 -1.15 15.65
N ASP A 298 -9.53 -1.35 16.92
CA ASP A 298 -9.00 -0.30 17.79
C ASP A 298 -7.73 0.35 17.23
N THR A 299 -6.81 -0.43 16.66
CA THR A 299 -5.60 0.14 16.05
C THR A 299 -5.91 1.01 14.83
N VAL A 300 -6.88 0.61 14.00
CA VAL A 300 -7.28 1.37 12.82
C VAL A 300 -8.04 2.63 13.23
N LEU A 301 -8.94 2.55 14.22
CA LEU A 301 -9.64 3.70 14.76
C LEU A 301 -8.67 4.69 15.42
N GLY A 302 -7.66 4.20 16.15
CA GLY A 302 -6.60 5.03 16.71
C GLY A 302 -5.80 5.77 15.63
N ILE A 303 -5.49 5.12 14.50
CA ILE A 303 -4.86 5.79 13.35
C ILE A 303 -5.76 6.90 12.79
N VAL A 304 -7.07 6.68 12.68
CA VAL A 304 -8.02 7.68 12.19
C VAL A 304 -8.09 8.88 13.15
N ASP A 305 -8.10 8.63 14.46
CA ASP A 305 -8.08 9.69 15.48
C ASP A 305 -6.77 10.49 15.45
N GLU A 306 -5.62 9.84 15.31
CA GLU A 306 -4.33 10.52 15.12
C GLU A 306 -4.32 11.36 13.82
N MET A 307 -4.89 10.83 12.74
CA MET A 307 -4.95 11.54 11.47
C MET A 307 -5.77 12.83 11.56
N ALA A 308 -6.89 12.80 12.29
CA ALA A 308 -7.78 13.95 12.45
C ALA A 308 -7.11 15.18 13.09
N VAL A 309 -5.96 15.00 13.76
CA VAL A 309 -5.20 16.07 14.43
C VAL A 309 -3.84 16.36 13.79
N LEU A 310 -3.48 15.70 12.68
CA LEU A 310 -2.18 15.85 12.02
C LEU A 310 -2.31 16.53 10.64
N PRO A 311 -1.57 17.61 10.34
CA PRO A 311 -0.54 18.27 11.14
C PRO A 311 -1.09 19.21 12.22
N GLN A 312 -2.36 19.56 12.09
CA GLN A 312 -3.21 20.34 12.97
C GLN A 312 -4.61 19.71 12.86
N PRO A 313 -5.58 20.08 13.73
CA PRO A 313 -6.96 19.64 13.56
C PRO A 313 -7.44 19.85 12.13
N TRP A 314 -7.96 18.77 11.53
CA TRP A 314 -8.51 18.84 10.18
C TRP A 314 -9.75 19.71 10.17
N TYR A 315 -9.99 20.34 9.03
CA TYR A 315 -11.25 21.01 8.78
C TYR A 315 -12.38 19.97 8.89
N LEU A 316 -13.39 20.25 9.71
CA LEU A 316 -14.36 19.24 10.14
C LEU A 316 -15.18 18.65 8.98
N GLU A 317 -15.47 19.44 7.94
CA GLU A 317 -16.09 18.91 6.70
C GLU A 317 -15.21 17.87 6.01
N ASN A 318 -13.88 18.01 6.03
CA ASN A 318 -12.97 17.02 5.45
C ASN A 318 -12.96 15.73 6.27
N MET A 319 -13.01 15.84 7.60
CA MET A 319 -13.08 14.68 8.48
C MET A 319 -14.42 13.95 8.33
N ALA A 320 -15.54 14.68 8.31
CA ALA A 320 -16.87 14.12 8.04
C ALA A 320 -16.92 13.41 6.68
N ARG A 321 -16.34 14.03 5.63
CA ARG A 321 -16.24 13.42 4.31
C ARG A 321 -15.41 12.14 4.32
N LEU A 322 -14.26 12.12 5.00
CA LEU A 322 -13.45 10.91 5.13
C LEU A 322 -14.25 9.78 5.79
N LEU A 323 -14.99 10.06 6.86
CA LEU A 323 -15.81 9.06 7.56
C LEU A 323 -16.94 8.52 6.69
N ILE A 324 -17.63 9.39 5.93
CA ILE A 324 -18.66 8.97 4.97
C ILE A 324 -18.05 8.04 3.91
N LEU A 325 -16.88 8.40 3.35
CA LEU A 325 -16.18 7.58 2.36
C LEU A 325 -15.69 6.23 2.92
N CYS A 326 -15.37 6.16 4.22
CA CYS A 326 -15.01 4.92 4.90
C CYS A 326 -16.21 3.98 5.13
N GLY A 327 -17.44 4.48 4.96
CA GLY A 327 -18.67 3.71 5.05
C GLY A 327 -19.17 3.49 6.48
N ASN A 328 -20.31 2.77 6.57
CA ASN A 328 -21.11 2.68 7.80
C ASN A 328 -20.34 2.16 9.01
N ASN A 329 -19.64 1.04 8.85
CA ASN A 329 -19.02 0.33 9.98
C ASN A 329 -17.92 1.15 10.65
N ILE A 330 -17.09 1.82 9.84
CA ILE A 330 -15.95 2.60 10.35
C ILE A 330 -16.46 3.92 10.93
N CYS A 331 -17.34 4.63 10.21
CA CYS A 331 -17.98 5.85 10.70
C CYS A 331 -18.66 5.62 12.05
N TYR A 332 -19.49 4.58 12.14
CA TYR A 332 -20.15 4.20 13.39
C TYR A 332 -19.14 3.90 14.49
N SER A 333 -18.10 3.12 14.21
CA SER A 333 -17.12 2.72 15.25
C SER A 333 -16.29 3.90 15.77
N VAL A 334 -15.93 4.85 14.91
CA VAL A 334 -15.28 6.10 15.33
C VAL A 334 -16.19 6.90 16.26
N LEU A 335 -17.44 7.13 15.86
CA LEU A 335 -18.40 7.92 16.64
C LEU A 335 -18.79 7.20 17.94
N ALA A 336 -19.00 5.89 17.92
CA ALA A 336 -19.33 5.07 19.07
C ALA A 336 -18.17 5.02 20.08
N SER A 337 -16.92 4.91 19.61
CA SER A 337 -15.73 5.01 20.48
C SER A 337 -15.66 6.36 21.19
N LYS A 338 -15.97 7.46 20.50
CA LYS A 338 -16.06 8.79 21.14
C LYS A 338 -17.21 8.86 22.15
N ALA A 339 -18.35 8.23 21.86
CA ALA A 339 -19.53 8.19 22.73
C ALA A 339 -19.23 7.49 24.05
N ILE A 340 -18.60 6.31 23.98
CA ILE A 340 -18.19 5.53 25.14
C ILE A 340 -17.22 6.32 26.02
N ASN A 341 -16.37 7.16 25.42
CA ASN A 341 -15.44 8.04 26.13
C ASN A 341 -16.07 9.37 26.61
N GLY A 342 -17.40 9.53 26.52
CA GLY A 342 -18.11 10.71 27.01
C GLY A 342 -17.90 11.99 26.21
N ARG A 343 -17.36 11.90 24.98
CA ARG A 343 -17.05 13.06 24.13
C ARG A 343 -18.28 13.56 23.36
N LEU A 344 -19.36 13.91 24.08
CA LEU A 344 -20.64 14.30 23.49
C LEU A 344 -20.52 15.45 22.50
N PHE A 345 -19.79 16.51 22.87
CA PHE A 345 -19.56 17.67 22.02
C PHE A 345 -18.92 17.30 20.68
N ASP A 346 -17.82 16.55 20.70
CA ASP A 346 -17.10 16.12 19.49
C ASP A 346 -17.99 15.30 18.54
N ILE A 347 -18.82 14.42 19.09
CA ILE A 347 -19.74 13.58 18.30
C ILE A 347 -20.83 14.43 17.70
N SER A 348 -21.41 15.36 18.48
CA SER A 348 -22.43 16.27 17.99
C SER A 348 -21.89 17.13 16.85
N GLN A 349 -20.70 17.70 17.03
CA GLN A 349 -20.04 18.51 16.02
C GLN A 349 -19.77 17.71 14.74
N LEU A 350 -19.16 16.52 14.84
CA LEU A 350 -18.91 15.67 13.67
C LEU A 350 -20.19 15.23 12.96
N LEU A 351 -21.27 14.92 13.69
CA LEU A 351 -22.55 14.56 13.08
C LEU A 351 -23.20 15.71 12.32
N VAL A 352 -23.12 16.95 12.84
CA VAL A 352 -23.58 18.14 12.10
C VAL A 352 -22.83 18.28 10.78
N PHE A 353 -21.52 18.10 10.79
CA PHE A 353 -20.73 18.15 9.55
C PHE A 353 -21.00 16.94 8.63
N ILE A 354 -21.33 15.76 9.16
CA ILE A 354 -21.79 14.62 8.35
C ILE A 354 -23.12 14.94 7.66
N ILE A 355 -24.06 15.58 8.36
CA ILE A 355 -25.34 16.02 7.80
C ILE A 355 -25.10 17.04 6.68
N LEU A 356 -24.27 18.05 6.95
CA LEU A 356 -23.89 19.08 5.96
C LEU A 356 -23.24 18.47 4.71
N VAL A 357 -22.23 17.60 4.89
CA VAL A 357 -21.54 16.94 3.76
C VAL A 357 -22.50 16.02 3.01
N SER A 358 -23.45 15.37 3.69
CA SER A 358 -24.45 14.54 3.03
C SER A 358 -25.29 15.34 2.05
N GLU A 359 -25.71 16.54 2.42
CA GLU A 359 -26.44 17.45 1.54
C GLU A 359 -25.55 17.97 0.40
N LYS A 360 -24.35 18.47 0.71
CA LYS A 360 -23.46 19.11 -0.29
C LYS A 360 -22.96 18.13 -1.36
N ASP A 361 -22.57 16.93 -0.94
CA ASP A 361 -21.95 15.93 -1.81
C ASP A 361 -22.97 14.91 -2.36
N GLY A 362 -24.26 15.05 -2.04
CA GLY A 362 -25.35 14.21 -2.55
C GLY A 362 -25.43 12.81 -1.93
N TYR A 363 -24.98 12.63 -0.69
CA TYR A 363 -25.18 11.37 0.05
C TYR A 363 -26.59 11.30 0.64
N CYS A 364 -27.09 10.08 0.85
CA CYS A 364 -28.46 9.88 1.31
C CYS A 364 -28.65 10.32 2.77
N MET A 365 -29.50 11.32 3.03
CA MET A 365 -29.78 11.81 4.39
C MET A 365 -30.33 10.73 5.34
N SER A 366 -31.08 9.75 4.81
CA SER A 366 -31.55 8.59 5.59
C SER A 366 -30.42 7.79 6.23
N TRP A 367 -29.22 7.83 5.64
CA TRP A 367 -28.04 7.20 6.22
C TRP A 367 -27.57 7.96 7.47
N ALA A 368 -27.51 9.29 7.43
CA ALA A 368 -27.12 10.11 8.59
C ALA A 368 -28.11 9.96 9.74
N VAL A 369 -29.43 9.91 9.46
CA VAL A 369 -30.46 9.66 10.47
C VAL A 369 -30.30 8.28 11.12
N LYS A 370 -30.07 7.23 10.31
CA LYS A 370 -29.81 5.88 10.84
C LYS A 370 -28.53 5.81 11.68
N MET A 371 -27.49 6.53 11.29
CA MET A 371 -26.25 6.65 12.07
C MET A 371 -26.52 7.26 13.45
N MET A 372 -27.26 8.37 13.49
CA MET A 372 -27.67 9.02 14.74
C MET A 372 -28.48 8.07 15.63
N GLN A 373 -29.45 7.35 15.06
CA GLN A 373 -30.25 6.36 15.80
C GLN A 373 -29.41 5.21 16.36
N GLN A 374 -28.44 4.70 15.58
CA GLN A 374 -27.52 3.67 16.05
C GLN A 374 -26.65 4.19 17.22
N LEU A 375 -26.21 5.45 17.17
CA LEU A 375 -25.44 6.07 18.25
C LEU A 375 -26.28 6.33 19.50
N CYS A 376 -27.55 6.69 19.36
CA CYS A 376 -28.47 6.79 20.50
C CYS A 376 -28.54 5.48 21.30
N ASN A 377 -28.35 4.33 20.65
CA ASN A 377 -28.35 3.03 21.34
C ASN A 377 -27.06 2.72 22.11
N VAL A 378 -25.98 3.49 21.91
CA VAL A 378 -24.74 3.37 22.70
C VAL A 378 -24.96 3.90 24.12
N PHE A 379 -25.86 4.87 24.30
CA PHE A 379 -26.20 5.43 25.61
C PHE A 379 -27.22 4.54 26.34
N PRO A 380 -26.89 3.98 27.52
CA PRO A 380 -27.76 3.03 28.22
C PRO A 380 -29.04 3.68 28.76
N GLY A 381 -29.00 4.94 29.19
CA GLY A 381 -30.13 5.62 29.83
C GLY A 381 -30.92 6.56 28.92
N ALA A 382 -32.25 6.64 29.13
CA ALA A 382 -33.08 7.72 28.56
C ALA A 382 -32.55 9.15 28.82
N PRO A 383 -32.05 9.53 30.02
CA PRO A 383 -31.51 10.88 30.23
C PRO A 383 -30.23 11.14 29.41
N GLU A 384 -29.37 10.15 29.21
CA GLU A 384 -28.15 10.27 28.41
C GLU A 384 -28.48 10.39 26.92
N LYS A 385 -29.45 9.60 26.44
CA LYS A 385 -30.00 9.74 25.08
C LYS A 385 -30.56 11.13 24.86
N TRP A 386 -31.35 11.65 25.81
CA TRP A 386 -31.87 13.01 25.75
C TRP A 386 -30.75 14.06 25.73
N SER A 387 -29.74 13.91 26.59
CA SER A 387 -28.58 14.81 26.61
C SER A 387 -27.83 14.83 25.28
N PHE A 388 -27.68 13.67 24.63
CA PHE A 388 -27.05 13.58 23.31
C PHE A 388 -27.89 14.27 22.22
N LEU A 389 -29.20 14.00 22.18
CA LEU A 389 -30.12 14.66 21.24
C LEU A 389 -30.14 16.17 21.44
N GLN A 390 -30.15 16.64 22.69
CA GLN A 390 -30.09 18.07 22.99
C GLN A 390 -28.75 18.69 22.58
N SER A 391 -27.63 17.98 22.81
CA SER A 391 -26.30 18.40 22.35
C SER A 391 -26.24 18.52 20.82
N MET A 392 -26.87 17.61 20.09
CA MET A 392 -27.00 17.67 18.64
C MET A 392 -27.75 18.92 18.17
N GLU A 393 -28.92 19.20 18.74
CA GLU A 393 -29.72 20.37 18.37
C GLU A 393 -29.02 21.69 18.72
N ASN A 394 -28.40 21.76 19.89
CA ASN A 394 -27.60 22.91 20.29
C ASN A 394 -26.45 23.13 19.31
N MET A 395 -25.74 22.07 18.91
CA MET A 395 -24.65 22.16 17.95
C MET A 395 -25.11 22.60 16.55
N LEU A 396 -26.27 22.12 16.08
CA LEU A 396 -26.87 22.60 14.82
C LEU A 396 -27.13 24.11 14.89
N SER A 397 -27.65 24.60 16.01
CA SER A 397 -27.87 26.03 16.25
C SER A 397 -26.56 26.81 16.33
N GLU A 398 -25.57 26.32 17.07
CA GLU A 398 -24.26 26.95 17.24
C GLU A 398 -23.55 27.11 15.90
N VAL A 399 -23.39 26.02 15.13
CA VAL A 399 -22.73 26.06 13.81
C VAL A 399 -23.49 26.96 12.82
N SER A 400 -24.82 26.95 12.86
CA SER A 400 -25.63 27.85 12.01
C SER A 400 -25.42 29.32 12.37
N MET A 401 -25.34 29.64 13.67
CA MET A 401 -25.09 30.99 14.14
C MET A 401 -23.66 31.45 13.82
N GLU A 402 -22.65 30.59 13.99
CA GLU A 402 -21.27 30.88 13.60
C GLU A 402 -21.17 31.24 12.10
N MET A 403 -21.81 30.45 11.23
CA MET A 403 -21.84 30.76 9.79
C MET A 403 -22.59 32.06 9.48
N TYR A 404 -23.69 32.34 10.19
CA TYR A 404 -24.43 33.59 10.04
C TYR A 404 -23.60 34.81 10.48
N GLU A 405 -22.92 34.73 11.62
CA GLU A 405 -22.06 35.80 12.13
C GLU A 405 -20.89 36.10 11.19
N LEU A 406 -20.29 35.09 10.56
CA LEU A 406 -19.27 35.26 9.52
C LEU A 406 -19.80 36.05 8.31
N ILE A 407 -21.04 35.81 7.89
CA ILE A 407 -21.68 36.55 6.79
C ILE A 407 -21.94 38.01 7.18
N VAL A 408 -22.41 38.25 8.42
CA VAL A 408 -22.72 39.59 8.92
C VAL A 408 -21.46 40.43 9.17
N SER A 409 -20.37 39.80 9.58
CA SER A 409 -19.08 40.46 9.84
C SER A 409 -18.18 40.63 8.60
N GLY A 410 -18.50 39.96 7.48
CA GLY A 410 -17.64 39.82 6.29
C GLY A 410 -17.65 40.97 5.26
N ASN A 411 -16.47 41.21 4.66
CA ASN A 411 -16.22 42.18 3.58
C ASN A 411 -16.65 41.60 2.21
N ARG A 412 -17.34 42.39 1.38
CA ARG A 412 -18.22 42.00 0.23
C ARG A 412 -17.78 40.90 -0.76
N ASN A 413 -16.52 40.46 -0.83
CA ASN A 413 -16.05 39.47 -1.81
C ASN A 413 -16.00 38.02 -1.31
N GLU A 414 -15.96 37.74 0.00
CA GLU A 414 -16.01 36.36 0.57
C GLU A 414 -17.44 35.94 0.96
N ASN A 415 -18.42 36.85 0.78
CA ASN A 415 -19.77 36.70 1.29
C ASN A 415 -20.63 35.69 0.50
N GLN A 416 -20.27 35.35 -0.74
CA GLN A 416 -21.09 34.48 -1.58
C GLN A 416 -20.91 32.99 -1.23
N ASP A 417 -19.67 32.53 -1.02
CA ASP A 417 -19.38 31.14 -0.65
C ASP A 417 -19.84 30.84 0.78
N THR A 418 -19.65 31.78 1.69
CA THR A 418 -20.13 31.69 3.09
C THR A 418 -21.66 31.67 3.16
N PHE A 419 -22.35 32.52 2.40
CA PHE A 419 -23.81 32.49 2.29
C PHE A 419 -24.32 31.17 1.71
N GLN A 420 -23.67 30.66 0.65
CA GLN A 420 -24.04 29.37 0.07
C GLN A 420 -23.83 28.22 1.07
N ASN A 421 -22.76 28.26 1.87
CA ASN A 421 -22.52 27.27 2.92
C ASN A 421 -23.61 27.31 4.00
N LEU A 422 -24.05 28.49 4.43
CA LEU A 422 -25.17 28.62 5.36
C LEU A 422 -26.47 28.06 4.75
N CYS A 423 -26.78 28.39 3.50
CA CYS A 423 -27.95 27.83 2.81
C CYS A 423 -27.89 26.30 2.73
N SER A 424 -26.73 25.74 2.40
CA SER A 424 -26.52 24.29 2.40
C SER A 424 -26.73 23.68 3.79
N LEU A 425 -26.27 24.32 4.85
CA LEU A 425 -26.50 23.85 6.22
C LEU A 425 -27.97 23.88 6.59
N LEU A 426 -28.69 24.97 6.32
CA LEU A 426 -30.12 25.09 6.62
C LEU A 426 -30.95 24.06 5.84
N ASN A 427 -30.62 23.82 4.58
CA ASN A 427 -31.25 22.75 3.79
C ASN A 427 -30.95 21.37 4.37
N ALA A 428 -29.69 21.10 4.73
CA ALA A 428 -29.28 19.85 5.35
C ALA A 428 -30.05 19.61 6.67
N CYS A 429 -30.19 20.64 7.51
CA CYS A 429 -31.01 20.60 8.72
C CYS A 429 -32.47 20.26 8.41
N ALA A 430 -33.08 20.96 7.45
CA ALA A 430 -34.49 20.72 7.09
C ALA A 430 -34.72 19.29 6.58
N HIS A 431 -33.85 18.79 5.70
CA HIS A 431 -33.91 17.42 5.19
C HIS A 431 -33.68 16.38 6.29
N PHE A 432 -32.69 16.59 7.16
CA PHE A 432 -32.41 15.72 8.30
C PHE A 432 -33.63 15.56 9.23
N HIS A 433 -34.26 16.67 9.63
CA HIS A 433 -35.46 16.65 10.46
C HIS A 433 -36.67 16.02 9.75
N THR A 434 -36.83 16.31 8.46
CA THR A 434 -37.91 15.70 7.65
C THR A 434 -37.77 14.18 7.61
N GLU A 435 -36.55 13.68 7.43
CA GLU A 435 -36.26 12.26 7.39
C GLU A 435 -36.45 11.60 8.77
N ILE A 436 -36.14 12.29 9.87
CA ILE A 436 -36.48 11.85 11.23
C ILE A 436 -38.00 11.66 11.38
N ILE A 437 -38.80 12.66 11.00
CA ILE A 437 -40.27 12.60 11.08
C ILE A 437 -40.79 11.42 10.24
N TYR A 438 -40.29 11.29 9.02
CA TYR A 438 -40.68 10.20 8.13
C TYR A 438 -40.36 8.82 8.70
N MET A 439 -39.21 8.67 9.37
CA MET A 439 -38.86 7.43 10.06
C MET A 439 -39.82 7.11 11.20
N PHE A 440 -40.23 8.10 12.01
CA PHE A 440 -41.24 7.89 13.05
C PHE A 440 -42.61 7.51 12.47
N MET A 441 -43.03 8.17 11.40
CA MET A 441 -44.31 7.88 10.74
C MET A 441 -44.37 6.50 10.06
N LYS A 442 -43.22 5.89 9.74
CA LYS A 442 -43.14 4.53 9.18
C LYS A 442 -43.13 3.42 10.23
N GLN A 443 -42.81 3.75 11.48
CA GLN A 443 -42.72 2.79 12.59
C GLN A 443 -44.00 2.72 13.45
N GLY A 444 -44.90 3.70 13.30
CA GLY A 444 -46.28 3.64 13.81
C GLY A 444 -47.23 3.14 12.75
#